data_AF-A0A225UK76-F1
#
_entry.id   AF-A0A225UK76-F1
#
_cell.length_a   1.000
_cell.length_b   1.000
_cell.length_c   1.000
_cell.angle_alpha   90.00
_cell.angle_beta   90.00
_cell.angle_gamma   90.00
#
_symmetry.space_group_name_H-M   'P 1'
#
loop_
_entity.id
_entity.type
_entity.pdbx_description
1 polymer ?
#
loop_
_entity_poly.entity_id
_entity_poly.type
_entity_poly.pdbx_seq_one_letter_code
_entity_poly.pdbx_strand_id
1 'polypeptide(L)'
;MISLDLARKLKLKLNRQNQVKVSGLGGIPTQITASTEVKITLGSRVVYIMELWVANIGEGLDVLLGMDFMFRAGVRVCVRGDLEQLPAAESILMYDENVKVPQGVDLPVVSP
;
A
#
# COMPACT_ATOMS: atom_id res chain seq x y z
N MET A 1 -5.98 3.05 0.24
CA MET A 1 -7.03 3.50 -0.71
C MET A 1 -7.23 2.41 -1.75
N ILE A 2 -8.43 2.32 -2.34
CA ILE A 2 -8.77 1.35 -3.38
C ILE A 2 -9.43 2.06 -4.56
N SER A 3 -9.14 1.61 -5.78
CA SER A 3 -9.77 2.13 -6.99
C SER A 3 -11.27 1.80 -7.01
N LEU A 4 -12.06 2.69 -7.61
CA LEU A 4 -13.50 2.44 -7.77
C LEU A 4 -13.77 1.20 -8.63
N ASP A 5 -12.94 0.94 -9.62
CA ASP A 5 -13.09 -0.19 -10.53
C ASP A 5 -12.83 -1.51 -9.83
N LEU A 6 -11.76 -1.60 -9.01
CA LEU A 6 -11.52 -2.79 -8.20
C LEU A 6 -12.63 -2.99 -7.17
N ALA A 7 -13.07 -1.92 -6.49
CA ALA A 7 -14.16 -2.00 -5.52
C ALA A 7 -15.46 -2.53 -6.17
N ARG A 8 -15.77 -2.10 -7.40
CA ARG A 8 -16.92 -2.61 -8.18
C ARG A 8 -16.72 -4.06 -8.60
N LYS A 9 -15.55 -4.41 -9.12
CA LYS A 9 -15.20 -5.77 -9.55
C LYS A 9 -15.34 -6.78 -8.41
N LEU A 10 -14.91 -6.40 -7.21
CA LEU A 10 -15.03 -7.20 -5.99
C LEU A 10 -16.40 -7.06 -5.30
N LYS A 11 -17.31 -6.24 -5.83
CA LYS A 11 -18.67 -5.99 -5.30
C LYS A 11 -18.65 -5.55 -3.83
N LEU A 12 -17.69 -4.70 -3.47
CA LEU A 12 -17.53 -4.23 -2.09
C LEU A 12 -18.68 -3.32 -1.66
N LYS A 13 -19.07 -3.43 -0.40
CA LYS A 13 -20.05 -2.52 0.21
C LYS A 13 -19.39 -1.19 0.52
N LEU A 14 -19.91 -0.12 -0.06
CA LEU A 14 -19.41 1.23 0.16
C LEU A 14 -20.15 1.91 1.32
N ASN A 15 -19.40 2.45 2.27
CA ASN A 15 -19.89 3.35 3.30
C ASN A 15 -19.71 4.80 2.84
N ARG A 16 -20.72 5.65 3.01
CA ARG A 16 -20.74 7.07 2.63
C ARG A 16 -21.01 8.02 3.80
N GLN A 17 -20.87 7.53 5.03
CA GLN A 17 -21.11 8.30 6.25
C GLN A 17 -20.00 9.32 6.54
N ASN A 18 -18.77 9.00 6.11
CA ASN A 18 -17.57 9.79 6.40
C ASN A 18 -17.01 10.42 5.12
N GLN A 19 -16.33 11.55 5.31
CA GLN A 19 -15.64 12.26 4.24
C GLN A 19 -14.27 12.73 4.72
N VAL A 20 -13.31 12.73 3.81
CA VAL A 20 -11.95 13.20 4.07
C VAL A 20 -11.48 14.06 2.90
N LYS A 21 -10.76 15.15 3.21
CA LYS A 21 -10.03 15.93 2.20
C LYS A 21 -8.58 15.49 2.21
N VAL A 22 -8.05 15.13 1.05
CA VAL A 22 -6.68 14.68 0.87
C VAL A 22 -5.96 15.55 -0.15
N SER A 23 -4.70 15.85 0.15
CA SER A 23 -3.77 16.48 -0.78
C SER A 23 -2.81 15.43 -1.34
N GLY A 24 -2.17 15.73 -2.47
CA GLY A 24 -1.17 14.83 -3.09
C GLY A 24 -1.71 13.86 -4.14
N LEU A 25 -3.03 13.83 -4.39
CA LEU A 25 -3.64 13.12 -5.52
C LEU A 25 -3.73 14.06 -6.75
N GLY A 26 -2.62 14.22 -7.47
CA GLY A 26 -2.59 15.05 -8.68
C GLY A 26 -2.56 16.57 -8.44
N GLY A 27 -2.05 17.02 -7.29
CA GLY A 27 -1.80 18.43 -7.00
C GLY A 27 -3.01 19.27 -6.60
N ILE A 28 -4.23 18.73 -6.72
CA ILE A 28 -5.47 19.39 -6.29
C ILE A 28 -6.02 18.67 -5.05
N PRO A 29 -6.36 19.40 -3.97
CA PRO A 29 -7.05 18.81 -2.83
C PRO A 29 -8.34 18.12 -3.28
N THR A 30 -8.43 16.83 -3.01
CA THR A 30 -9.54 15.96 -3.44
C THR A 30 -10.37 15.56 -2.23
N GLN A 31 -11.68 15.69 -2.33
CA GLN A 31 -12.61 15.21 -1.32
C GLN A 31 -13.04 13.79 -1.64
N ILE A 32 -12.85 12.88 -0.68
CA ILE A 32 -13.26 11.49 -0.78
C ILE A 32 -14.43 11.28 0.19
N THR A 33 -15.49 10.64 -0.30
CA THR A 33 -16.76 10.50 0.41
C THR A 33 -17.21 9.04 0.55
N ALA A 34 -16.36 8.10 0.12
CA ALA A 34 -16.67 6.68 0.17
C ALA A 34 -15.50 5.90 0.77
N SER A 35 -15.81 5.00 1.69
CA SER A 35 -14.88 4.03 2.26
C SER A 35 -15.46 2.63 2.17
N THR A 36 -14.62 1.62 2.37
CA THR A 36 -15.05 0.23 2.43
C THR A 36 -14.11 -0.56 3.34
N GLU A 37 -14.67 -1.46 4.13
CA GLU A 37 -13.88 -2.39 4.94
C GLU A 37 -13.45 -3.57 4.07
N VAL A 38 -12.15 -3.86 4.07
CA VAL A 38 -11.59 -4.98 3.31
C VAL A 38 -10.72 -5.86 4.17
N LYS A 39 -10.64 -7.13 3.76
CA LYS A 39 -9.65 -8.09 4.22
C LYS A 39 -8.49 -8.12 3.25
N ILE A 40 -7.31 -7.74 3.73
CA ILE A 40 -6.06 -7.77 2.95
C ILE A 40 -5.26 -8.97 3.45
N THR A 41 -4.97 -9.91 2.56
CA THR A 41 -4.09 -11.04 2.86
C THR A 41 -2.69 -10.69 2.36
N LEU A 42 -1.70 -10.75 3.23
CA LEU A 42 -0.29 -10.63 2.90
C LEU A 42 0.41 -11.96 3.13
N GLY A 43 1.10 -12.44 2.10
CA GLY A 43 1.78 -13.73 2.13
C GLY A 43 0.81 -14.89 2.39
N SER A 44 1.27 -15.89 3.14
CA SER A 44 0.54 -17.16 3.28
C SER A 44 -0.36 -17.24 4.52
N ARG A 45 -0.14 -16.37 5.51
CA ARG A 45 -0.69 -16.55 6.87
C ARG A 45 -1.29 -15.31 7.51
N VAL A 46 -1.10 -14.12 6.93
CA VAL A 46 -1.45 -12.87 7.60
C VAL A 46 -2.62 -12.19 6.91
N VAL A 47 -3.68 -11.90 7.68
CA VAL A 47 -4.88 -11.19 7.21
C VAL A 47 -5.11 -9.96 8.07
N TYR A 48 -5.25 -8.81 7.41
CA TYR A 48 -5.57 -7.53 8.02
C TYR A 48 -6.99 -7.12 7.64
N ILE A 49 -7.75 -6.60 8.60
CA ILE A 49 -9.05 -5.96 8.34
C ILE A 49 -8.85 -4.46 8.52
N MET A 50 -9.07 -3.69 7.46
CA MET A 50 -8.93 -2.24 7.49
C MET A 50 -9.97 -1.55 6.62
N GLU A 51 -10.35 -0.35 7.04
CA GLU A 51 -11.14 0.56 6.23
C GLU A 51 -10.23 1.26 5.21
N LEU A 52 -10.56 1.14 3.93
CA LEU A 52 -9.89 1.84 2.84
C LEU A 52 -10.82 2.88 2.23
N TRP A 53 -10.26 4.05 1.96
CA TRP A 53 -10.92 5.08 1.14
C TRP A 53 -11.00 4.67 -0.33
N VAL A 54 -12.14 4.91 -0.96
CA VAL A 54 -12.36 4.67 -2.39
C VAL A 54 -12.11 5.96 -3.16
N ALA A 55 -11.11 5.97 -4.03
CA ALA A 55 -10.74 7.17 -4.79
C ALA A 55 -10.08 6.81 -6.12
N ASN A 56 -9.99 7.80 -7.01
CA ASN A 56 -9.09 7.73 -8.15
C ASN A 56 -7.66 7.94 -7.66
N ILE A 57 -6.83 6.90 -7.75
CA ILE A 57 -5.45 6.88 -7.23
C ILE A 57 -4.39 6.93 -8.33
N GLY A 58 -4.80 7.04 -9.60
CA GLY A 58 -3.92 7.02 -10.76
C GLY A 58 -4.24 5.87 -11.72
N GLU A 59 -3.87 6.05 -12.99
CA GLU A 59 -4.06 5.03 -14.03
C GLU A 59 -3.21 3.79 -13.74
N GLY A 60 -3.78 2.60 -13.93
CA GLY A 60 -3.09 1.32 -13.69
C GLY A 60 -2.91 0.95 -12.21
N LEU A 61 -3.43 1.75 -11.27
CA LEU A 61 -3.34 1.47 -9.83
C LEU A 61 -4.67 1.00 -9.25
N ASP A 62 -4.64 -0.19 -8.66
CA ASP A 62 -5.81 -0.80 -8.02
C ASP A 62 -5.91 -0.50 -6.52
N VAL A 63 -4.78 -0.52 -5.81
CA VAL A 63 -4.71 -0.30 -4.36
C VAL A 63 -3.47 0.52 -4.04
N LEU A 64 -3.64 1.50 -3.15
CA LEU A 64 -2.54 2.27 -2.56
C LEU A 64 -2.51 2.02 -1.05
N LEU A 65 -1.50 1.30 -0.54
CA LEU A 65 -1.31 1.07 0.89
C LEU A 65 -0.36 2.13 1.45
N GLY A 66 -0.87 2.93 2.38
CA GLY A 66 -0.12 4.01 3.01
C GLY A 66 0.66 3.57 4.24
N MET A 67 1.27 4.54 4.91
CA MET A 67 1.99 4.33 6.16
C MET A 67 1.09 3.83 7.29
N ASP A 68 -0.20 4.15 7.27
CA ASP A 68 -1.19 3.68 8.24
C ASP A 68 -1.31 2.15 8.24
N PHE A 69 -1.31 1.55 7.04
CA PHE A 69 -1.26 0.11 6.86
C PHE A 69 0.14 -0.43 7.21
N MET A 70 1.20 0.13 6.62
CA MET A 70 2.56 -0.38 6.78
C MET A 70 3.00 -0.43 8.25
N PHE A 71 2.69 0.64 9.01
CA PHE A 71 3.01 0.72 10.43
C PHE A 71 2.24 -0.34 11.24
N ARG A 72 0.93 -0.48 11.01
CA ARG A 72 0.10 -1.48 11.72
C ARG A 72 0.47 -2.91 11.36
N ALA A 73 0.86 -3.15 10.11
CA ALA A 73 1.27 -4.46 9.63
C ALA A 73 2.71 -4.82 10.00
N GLY A 74 3.49 -3.89 10.57
CA GLY A 74 4.92 -4.11 10.85
C GLY A 74 5.75 -4.28 9.59
N VAL A 75 5.30 -3.72 8.46
CA VAL A 75 6.01 -3.78 7.18
C VAL A 75 7.33 -3.03 7.30
N ARG A 76 8.40 -3.68 6.83
CA ARG A 76 9.74 -3.09 6.74
C ARG A 76 10.16 -3.09 5.27
N VAL A 77 10.57 -1.93 4.78
CA VAL A 77 11.05 -1.76 3.41
C VAL A 77 12.58 -1.78 3.43
N CYS A 78 13.18 -2.75 2.73
CA CYS A 78 14.63 -2.90 2.61
C CYS A 78 15.06 -2.61 1.17
N VAL A 79 16.10 -1.77 1.01
CA VAL A 79 16.64 -1.38 -0.32
C VAL A 79 17.78 -2.31 -0.76
N ARG A 80 18.30 -3.15 0.15
CA ARG A 80 19.44 -4.05 -0.07
C ARG A 80 18.95 -5.40 -0.64
N GLY A 81 19.51 -5.84 -1.77
CA GLY A 81 19.11 -7.07 -2.48
C GLY A 81 19.54 -8.37 -1.81
N ASP A 82 20.48 -8.26 -0.88
CA ASP A 82 21.01 -9.30 -0.01
C ASP A 82 20.15 -9.35 1.25
N LEU A 83 19.16 -10.25 1.15
CA LEU A 83 18.07 -10.47 2.07
C LEU A 83 18.56 -11.05 3.41
N GLU A 84 19.09 -10.21 4.31
CA GLU A 84 19.09 -10.54 5.73
C GLU A 84 17.65 -10.43 6.24
N GLN A 85 16.88 -11.49 5.98
CA GLN A 85 15.55 -11.66 6.53
C GLN A 85 15.63 -11.54 8.05
N LEU A 86 14.87 -10.61 8.61
CA LEU A 86 14.63 -10.61 10.05
C LEU A 86 14.01 -11.95 10.43
N PRO A 87 14.39 -12.55 11.57
CA PRO A 87 14.14 -13.96 11.90
C PRO A 87 12.66 -14.39 12.02
N ALA A 88 11.71 -13.51 11.73
CA ALA A 88 10.27 -13.79 11.71
C ALA A 88 9.48 -13.05 10.60
N ALA A 89 10.15 -12.38 9.66
CA ALA A 89 9.48 -11.58 8.63
C ALA A 89 9.29 -12.38 7.33
N GLU A 90 8.04 -12.47 6.84
CA GLU A 90 7.79 -12.91 5.45
C GLU A 90 8.25 -11.80 4.49
N SER A 91 9.13 -12.15 3.54
CA SER A 91 9.57 -11.21 2.49
C SER A 91 8.60 -11.27 1.30
N ILE A 92 7.98 -10.15 0.96
CA ILE A 92 7.18 -10.00 -0.26
C ILE A 92 8.03 -9.24 -1.28
N LEU A 93 8.19 -9.86 -2.43
CA LEU A 93 8.97 -9.35 -3.54
C LEU A 93 8.19 -8.24 -4.25
N MET A 94 8.75 -7.03 -4.28
CA MET A 94 8.12 -5.88 -4.94
C MET A 94 8.93 -5.49 -6.18
N TYR A 95 8.73 -6.19 -7.28
CA TYR A 95 9.21 -5.74 -8.59
C TYR A 95 8.27 -6.17 -9.72
N ASP A 96 8.20 -5.32 -10.74
CA ASP A 96 7.74 -5.71 -12.06
C ASP A 96 8.82 -6.61 -12.67
N GLU A 97 8.42 -7.72 -13.29
CA GLU A 97 9.32 -8.69 -13.95
C GLU A 97 10.25 -8.03 -14.99
N ASN A 98 9.97 -6.79 -15.40
CA ASN A 98 10.75 -6.00 -16.36
C ASN A 98 11.75 -5.01 -15.75
N VAL A 99 11.83 -4.84 -14.42
CA VAL A 99 12.77 -3.88 -13.80
C VAL A 99 14.12 -4.55 -13.55
N LYS A 100 15.14 -4.13 -14.30
CA LYS A 100 16.54 -4.48 -14.00
C LYS A 100 16.91 -3.92 -12.62
N VAL A 101 17.29 -4.80 -11.70
CA VAL A 101 17.81 -4.46 -10.37
C VAL A 101 18.99 -3.49 -10.54
N PRO A 102 18.89 -2.22 -10.10
CA PRO A 102 20.06 -1.37 -9.99
C PRO A 102 21.00 -2.00 -8.96
N GLN A 103 22.27 -2.14 -9.31
CA GLN A 103 23.29 -2.53 -8.33
C GLN A 103 23.21 -1.54 -7.16
N GLY A 104 22.84 -2.03 -5.98
CA GLY A 104 22.66 -1.21 -4.79
C GLY A 104 23.95 -0.44 -4.49
N VAL A 105 23.81 0.83 -4.14
CA VAL A 105 24.93 1.65 -3.67
C VAL A 105 24.92 1.57 -2.14
N ASP A 106 26.00 1.04 -1.54
CA ASP A 106 26.17 1.06 -0.09
C ASP A 106 26.32 2.52 0.37
N LEU A 107 25.21 3.10 0.81
CA LEU A 107 25.19 4.42 1.44
C LEU A 107 25.35 4.23 2.95
N PRO A 108 26.44 4.72 3.56
CA PRO A 108 26.58 4.66 5.01
C PRO A 108 25.50 5.52 5.66
N VAL A 109 24.64 4.88 6.46
CA VAL A 109 23.73 5.59 7.36
C VAL A 109 24.57 6.09 8.52
N VAL A 110 24.92 7.38 8.49
CA VAL A 110 25.53 8.05 9.64
C VAL A 110 24.39 8.54 10.52
N SER A 111 24.26 7.96 11.71
CA SER A 111 23.38 8.44 12.76
C SER A 111 23.85 9.82 13.26
N PRO A 112 22.95 10.78 13.53
CA PRO A 112 23.29 12.04 14.18
C PRO A 112 23.74 11.86 15.64
#